data_AF-A0A7Y4QUK7-F1
#
_entry.id   AF-A0A7Y4QUK7-F1
#
_cell.length_a   1.000
_cell.length_b   1.000
_cell.length_c   1.000
_cell.angle_alpha   90.00
_cell.angle_beta   90.00
_cell.angle_gamma   90.00
#
_symmetry.space_group_name_H-M   'P 1'
#
loop_
_entity.id
_entity.type
_entity.pdbx_description
1 polymer ?
#
loop_
_entity_poly.entity_id
_entity_poly.type
_entity_poly.pdbx_seq_one_letter_code
_entity_poly.pdbx_strand_id
1 'polypeptide(L)'
;MNNNKIKYDIPFSGNVVIKVVDIIGTPVRVILNEHGSAGNYEVSLDAEALPPGKYYYKVLYSSSNGNGSADLKHAEETIASGQVKIEI
;
A
#
# COMPACT_ATOMS: atom_id res chain seq x y z
N MET A 1 -4.35 17.23 -14.55
CA MET A 1 -3.66 15.93 -14.40
C MET A 1 -2.68 16.04 -13.26
N ASN A 2 -3.12 15.73 -12.04
CA ASN A 2 -2.25 15.73 -10.86
C ASN A 2 -1.64 14.32 -10.77
N ASN A 3 -0.42 14.15 -11.28
CA ASN A 3 0.21 12.83 -11.39
C ASN A 3 0.94 12.47 -10.08
N ASN A 4 0.17 12.21 -9.02
CA ASN A 4 0.73 11.75 -7.74
C ASN A 4 1.18 10.30 -7.89
N LYS A 5 2.49 10.05 -7.79
CA LYS A 5 3.06 8.71 -7.93
C LYS A 5 3.64 8.24 -6.60
N ILE A 6 3.29 7.03 -6.21
CA ILE A 6 3.82 6.37 -5.01
C ILE A 6 4.89 5.39 -5.48
N LYS A 7 6.12 5.65 -5.07
CA LYS A 7 7.24 4.71 -5.25
C LYS A 7 7.30 3.79 -4.04
N TYR A 8 7.45 2.51 -4.30
CA TYR A 8 7.53 1.49 -3.26
C TYR A 8 8.49 0.38 -3.65
N ASP A 9 9.19 -0.13 -2.66
CA ASP A 9 10.15 -1.21 -2.79
C ASP A 9 9.53 -2.50 -2.26
N ILE A 10 9.54 -3.55 -3.08
CA ILE A 10 9.17 -4.89 -2.68
C ILE A 10 10.46 -5.61 -2.27
N PRO A 11 10.69 -5.94 -0.99
CA PRO A 11 11.93 -6.60 -0.58
C PRO A 11 11.92 -8.12 -0.84
N PHE A 12 10.75 -8.74 -0.95
CA PHE A 12 10.58 -10.17 -1.24
C PHE A 12 9.29 -10.41 -2.02
N SER A 13 9.26 -11.47 -2.85
CA SER A 13 8.07 -11.82 -3.61
C SER A 13 6.91 -12.17 -2.67
N GLY A 14 5.74 -11.57 -2.91
CA GLY A 14 4.58 -11.70 -2.04
C GLY A 14 3.42 -10.81 -2.47
N ASN A 15 2.35 -10.82 -1.67
CA ASN A 15 1.21 -9.94 -1.92
C ASN A 15 1.50 -8.52 -1.44
N VAL A 16 1.26 -7.53 -2.29
CA VAL A 16 1.43 -6.11 -1.99
C VAL A 16 0.07 -5.42 -2.01
N VAL A 17 -0.24 -4.71 -0.90
CA VAL A 17 -1.47 -3.94 -0.77
C VAL A 17 -1.14 -2.50 -0.44
N ILE A 18 -1.55 -1.58 -1.31
CA ILE A 18 -1.41 -0.14 -1.06
C ILE A 18 -2.78 0.41 -0.71
N LYS A 19 -2.92 0.93 0.50
CA LYS A 19 -4.18 1.50 1.01
C LYS A 19 -3.99 2.97 1.33
N VAL A 20 -4.96 3.79 0.96
CA VAL A 20 -5.10 5.17 1.43
C VAL A 20 -5.93 5.17 2.69
N VAL A 21 -5.44 5.87 3.71
CA VAL A 21 -6.13 6.11 4.97
C VAL A 21 -6.27 7.61 5.23
N ASP A 22 -7.31 7.99 5.96
CA ASP A 22 -7.51 9.37 6.40
C ASP A 22 -6.57 9.74 7.56
N ILE A 23 -6.73 10.96 8.10
CA ILE A 23 -5.92 11.48 9.20
C ILE A 23 -6.05 10.69 10.52
N ILE A 24 -7.13 9.93 10.70
CA ILE A 24 -7.37 9.09 11.88
C ILE A 24 -7.02 7.61 11.62
N GLY A 25 -6.58 7.26 10.41
CA GLY A 25 -6.16 5.92 10.03
C GLY A 25 -7.27 5.04 9.46
N THR A 26 -8.44 5.59 9.15
CA THR A 26 -9.55 4.85 8.54
C THR A 26 -9.21 4.53 7.09
N PRO A 27 -9.30 3.26 6.63
CA PRO A 27 -9.09 2.90 5.24
C PRO A 27 -10.18 3.51 4.36
N VAL A 28 -9.77 4.41 3.47
CA VAL A 28 -10.65 5.10 2.53
C VAL A 28 -10.75 4.30 1.23
N ARG A 29 -9.61 3.80 0.73
CA ARG A 29 -9.52 3.11 -0.55
C ARG A 29 -8.28 2.21 -0.64
N VAL A 30 -8.40 1.13 -1.39
CA VAL A 30 -7.27 0.31 -1.83
C VAL A 30 -6.88 0.76 -3.25
N ILE A 31 -5.62 1.16 -3.44
CA ILE A 31 -5.06 1.58 -4.73
C ILE A 31 -4.54 0.36 -5.50
N LEU A 32 -3.87 -0.53 -4.78
CA LEU A 32 -3.19 -1.70 -5.33
C LEU A 32 -3.45 -2.88 -4.40
N ASN A 33 -3.72 -4.05 -4.98
CA ASN A 33 -3.78 -5.31 -4.25
C ASN A 33 -3.41 -6.43 -5.22
N GLU A 34 -2.12 -6.67 -5.38
CA GLU A 34 -1.61 -7.65 -6.33
C GLU A 34 -0.35 -8.34 -5.82
N HIS A 35 -0.01 -9.46 -6.45
CA HIS A 35 1.19 -10.22 -6.10
C HIS A 35 2.39 -9.68 -6.89
N GLY A 36 3.35 -9.09 -6.18
CA GLY A 36 4.57 -8.52 -6.74
C GLY A 36 5.80 -9.38 -6.46
N SER A 37 6.84 -9.23 -7.27
CA SER A 37 8.16 -9.82 -7.02
C SER A 37 9.09 -8.78 -6.40
N ALA A 38 10.20 -9.22 -5.79
CA ALA A 38 11.16 -8.28 -5.22
C ALA A 38 11.67 -7.28 -6.29
N GLY A 39 11.65 -5.98 -5.98
CA GLY A 39 12.00 -4.92 -6.93
C GLY A 39 11.47 -3.53 -6.56
N ASN A 40 11.79 -2.54 -7.38
CA ASN A 40 11.27 -1.17 -7.26
C ASN A 40 10.06 -0.99 -8.18
N TYR A 41 8.99 -0.42 -7.66
CA TYR A 41 7.74 -0.21 -8.39
C TYR A 41 7.19 1.19 -8.14
N GLU A 42 6.34 1.63 -9.07
CA GLU A 42 5.68 2.92 -9.01
C GLU A 42 4.19 2.72 -9.36
N VAL A 43 3.30 3.22 -8.51
CA VAL A 43 1.86 3.23 -8.78
C VAL A 43 1.35 4.66 -8.87
N SER A 44 0.50 4.93 -9.86
CA SER A 44 -0.21 6.20 -9.96
C SER A 44 -1.37 6.20 -8.97
N LEU A 45 -1.41 7.20 -8.09
CA LEU A 45 -2.54 7.47 -7.22
C LEU A 45 -3.56 8.32 -7.99
N ASP A 46 -4.67 7.71 -8.38
CA ASP A 46 -5.81 8.43 -8.93
C ASP A 46 -6.56 9.16 -7.80
N ALA A 47 -6.16 10.42 -7.60
CA ALA A 47 -6.69 11.27 -6.55
C ALA A 47 -7.93 12.07 -6.99
N GLU A 48 -8.36 11.95 -8.24
CA GLU A 48 -9.52 12.70 -8.78
C GLU A 48 -10.83 12.29 -8.09
N ALA A 49 -10.91 11.05 -7.61
CA ALA A 49 -12.08 10.55 -6.88
C ALA A 49 -12.07 10.86 -5.37
N LEU A 50 -11.04 11.54 -4.85
CA LEU A 50 -10.91 11.86 -3.43
C LEU A 50 -11.13 13.36 -3.18
N PRO A 51 -11.89 13.76 -2.15
CA PRO A 51 -12.06 15.16 -1.81
C PRO A 51 -10.71 15.80 -1.38
N PRO A 52 -10.59 17.15 -1.44
CA PRO A 52 -9.35 17.82 -1.07
C PRO A 52 -9.05 17.58 0.41
N GLY A 53 -7.83 17.14 0.72
CA GLY A 53 -7.51 16.76 2.09
C GLY A 53 -6.12 16.17 2.28
N LYS A 54 -5.77 15.92 3.53
CA LYS A 54 -4.55 15.22 3.90
C LYS A 54 -4.85 13.74 4.03
N TYR A 55 -4.11 12.93 3.27
CA TYR A 55 -4.22 11.48 3.31
C TYR A 55 -2.86 10.84 3.54
N TYR A 56 -2.91 9.61 4.02
CA TYR A 56 -1.74 8.78 4.27
C TYR A 56 -1.87 7.53 3.43
N TYR A 57 -0.76 6.96 3.01
CA TYR A 57 -0.77 5.65 2.39
C TYR A 57 0.08 4.68 3.21
N LYS A 58 -0.38 3.43 3.24
CA LYS A 58 0.34 2.30 3.83
C LYS A 58 0.57 1.26 2.75
N VAL A 59 1.81 0.79 2.66
CA VAL A 59 2.18 -0.33 1.80
C VAL A 59 2.40 -1.55 2.68
N LEU A 60 1.52 -2.52 2.51
CA LEU A 60 1.48 -3.77 3.27
C LEU A 60 2.01 -4.88 2.38
N TYR A 61 2.86 -5.72 2.94
CA TYR A 61 3.45 -6.88 2.28
C TYR A 61 3.11 -8.13 3.08
N SER A 62 2.87 -9.23 2.36
CA SER A 62 2.69 -10.53 2.99
C SER A 62 3.45 -11.57 2.18
N SER A 63 4.48 -12.17 2.80
CA SER A 63 5.19 -13.32 2.24
C SER A 63 4.31 -14.55 2.43
N SER A 64 3.85 -15.17 1.34
CA SER A 64 3.19 -16.48 1.43
C SER A 64 4.27 -17.56 1.47
N ASN A 65 4.82 -17.84 2.66
CA ASN A 65 5.73 -18.96 2.85
C ASN A 65 4.90 -20.26 2.92
N GLY A 66 4.71 -20.92 1.78
CA GLY A 66 4.01 -22.20 1.69
C GLY A 66 4.87 -23.37 2.19
N ASN A 67 4.94 -23.57 3.50
CA ASN A 67 5.34 -24.84 4.12
C ASN A 67 4.41 -25.08 5.32
N GLY A 68 3.64 -26.16 5.27
CA GLY A 68 2.45 -26.35 6.10
C GLY A 68 2.68 -26.50 7.61
N SER A 69 1.55 -26.44 8.31
CA SER A 69 1.27 -26.90 9.69
C SER A 69 1.13 -25.80 10.74
N ALA A 70 -0.14 -25.48 11.03
CA ALA A 70 -0.71 -25.04 12.32
C ALA A 70 0.02 -23.96 13.14
N ASP A 71 -0.65 -22.81 13.27
CA ASP A 71 -0.25 -21.60 14.02
C ASP A 71 0.87 -20.86 13.30
N LEU A 72 0.65 -19.65 12.77
CA LEU A 72 0.89 -18.42 13.51
C LEU A 72 0.15 -17.23 12.85
N LYS A 73 -0.51 -16.47 13.70
CA LYS A 73 -1.27 -15.24 13.44
C LYS A 73 -0.38 -14.07 12.97
N HIS A 74 -0.97 -13.19 12.15
CA HIS A 74 -0.58 -11.79 11.88
C HIS A 74 0.81 -11.55 11.27
N ALA A 75 0.91 -11.61 9.94
CA ALA A 75 1.96 -10.89 9.22
C ALA A 75 1.34 -9.70 8.45
N GLU A 76 0.93 -8.67 9.19
CA GLU A 76 0.83 -7.32 8.60
C GLU A 76 2.26 -6.75 8.56
N GLU A 77 3.11 -7.26 7.67
CA GLU A 77 4.44 -6.70 7.48
C GLU A 77 4.29 -5.40 6.68
N THR A 78 4.12 -4.28 7.40
CA THR A 78 4.19 -2.94 6.81
C THR A 78 5.65 -2.61 6.58
N ILE A 79 6.06 -2.49 5.33
CA ILE A 79 7.47 -2.24 4.97
C ILE A 79 7.68 -0.76 4.66
N ALA A 80 6.64 -0.06 4.19
CA ALA A 80 6.70 1.36 3.91
C ALA A 80 5.38 2.05 4.27
N SER A 81 5.50 3.27 4.80
CA SER A 81 4.37 4.17 5.01
C SER A 81 4.79 5.59 4.66
N GLY A 82 3.85 6.38 4.15
CA GLY A 82 4.13 7.74 3.75
C GLY A 82 2.89 8.62 3.81
N GLN A 83 3.12 9.92 3.71
CA GLN A 83 2.07 10.92 3.61
C GLN A 83 1.95 11.35 2.16
N VAL A 84 0.73 11.39 1.63
CA VAL A 84 0.45 12.03 0.34
C VAL A 84 -0.58 13.12 0.59
N LYS A 85 -0.12 14.36 0.47
CA LYS A 85 -1.04 15.50 0.47
C LYS A 85 -1.78 15.50 -0.87
N ILE A 86 -3.09 15.31 -0.84
CA ILE A 86 -3.92 15.40 -2.02
C ILE A 86 -4.48 16.82 -2.07
N GLU A 87 -3.86 17.65 -2.91
CA GLU A 87 -4.36 18.98 -3.27
C GLU A 87 -5.05 18.84 -4.63
N ILE A 88 -6.38 18.94 -4.65
CA ILE A 88 -7.17 19.15 -5.87
C ILE A 88 -7.48 20.63 -6.04
#